data_AF-A0AA36G8M8-F1
#
_entry.id   AF-A0AA36G8M8-F1
#
_cell.length_a   1.000
_cell.length_b   1.000
_cell.length_c   1.000
_cell.angle_alpha   90.00
_cell.angle_beta   90.00
_cell.angle_gamma   90.00
#
_symmetry.space_group_name_H-M   'P 1'
#
loop_
_entity.id
_entity.type
_entity.pdbx_description
1 polymer ?
#
loop_
_entity_poly.entity_id
_entity_poly.type
_entity_poly.pdbx_seq_one_letter_code
_entity_poly.pdbx_strand_id
1 'polypeptide(L)'
;MFGSIHNFTAIINPPQAAILAIGGTRNELSTDAQPVSRFTVTLCYDARAISGSSAHLFLNHLSKSLSDPEFMLLEPVNDNSLNFDFTKLL
;
A
#
# COMPACT_ATOMS: atom_id res chain seq x y z
N MET A 1 -8.86 -14.84 9.91
CA MET A 1 -8.02 -13.62 9.93
C MET A 1 -7.90 -13.15 11.38
N PHE A 2 -6.71 -12.79 11.87
CA PHE A 2 -6.51 -12.29 13.23
C PHE A 2 -6.91 -10.81 13.33
N GLY A 3 -8.21 -10.56 13.52
CA GLY A 3 -8.81 -9.21 13.42
C GLY A 3 -8.34 -8.17 14.44
N SER A 4 -7.54 -8.57 15.45
CA SER A 4 -6.99 -7.68 16.48
C SER A 4 -5.57 -7.18 16.19
N ILE A 5 -4.92 -7.65 15.11
CA ILE A 5 -3.55 -7.27 14.78
C ILE A 5 -3.59 -6.09 13.80
N HIS A 6 -3.04 -4.96 14.24
CA HIS A 6 -3.03 -3.70 13.49
C HIS A 6 -1.73 -3.51 12.72
N ASN A 7 -0.60 -3.95 13.28
CA ASN A 7 0.73 -3.85 12.69
C ASN A 7 1.45 -5.17 12.88
N PHE A 8 2.08 -5.68 11.82
CA PHE A 8 2.98 -6.81 11.90
C PHE A 8 4.05 -6.72 10.82
N THR A 9 5.25 -7.17 11.17
CA THR A 9 6.38 -7.26 10.25
C THR A 9 6.36 -8.63 9.59
N ALA A 10 5.90 -8.69 8.35
CA ALA A 10 5.89 -9.94 7.60
C ALA A 10 7.30 -10.31 7.13
N ILE A 11 7.61 -11.62 7.16
CA ILE A 11 8.85 -12.15 6.60
C ILE A 11 8.63 -12.34 5.10
N ILE A 12 9.53 -11.77 4.31
CA ILE A 12 9.53 -11.94 2.85
C ILE A 12 9.70 -13.43 2.56
N ASN A 13 8.82 -13.99 1.75
CA ASN A 13 9.00 -15.32 1.20
C ASN A 13 9.94 -15.21 0.00
N PRO A 14 11.13 -15.84 -0.04
CA PRO A 14 11.93 -15.87 -1.26
C PRO A 14 11.24 -16.76 -2.33
N PRO A 15 11.35 -16.44 -3.65
CA PRO A 15 12.22 -15.45 -4.29
C PRO A 15 11.64 -14.02 -4.39
N GLN A 16 10.53 -13.71 -3.73
CA GLN A 16 9.94 -12.37 -3.78
C GLN A 16 10.85 -11.32 -3.12
N ALA A 17 10.81 -10.09 -3.61
CA ALA A 17 11.59 -8.97 -3.06
C ALA A 17 10.83 -8.15 -2.01
N ALA A 18 9.53 -8.38 -1.87
CA ALA A 18 8.68 -7.68 -0.91
C ALA A 18 7.44 -8.51 -0.54
N ILE A 19 6.83 -8.18 0.60
CA ILE A 19 5.57 -8.74 1.07
C ILE A 19 4.73 -7.65 1.73
N LEU A 20 3.42 -7.68 1.48
CA LEU A 20 2.46 -6.73 2.02
C LEU A 20 1.66 -7.37 3.16
N ALA A 21 1.62 -6.68 4.30
CA ALA A 21 0.87 -7.06 5.49
C ALA A 21 -0.32 -6.12 5.67
N ILE A 22 -1.53 -6.67 5.68
CA ILE A 22 -2.78 -5.90 5.86
C ILE A 22 -3.32 -6.19 7.26
N GLY A 23 -3.39 -5.14 8.08
CA GLY A 23 -3.96 -5.19 9.42
C GLY A 23 -5.49 -5.24 9.41
N GLY A 24 -6.06 -5.55 10.57
CA GLY A 24 -7.51 -5.53 10.78
C GLY A 24 -8.14 -4.16 10.51
N THR A 25 -9.38 -4.19 10.02
CA THR A 25 -10.21 -3.01 9.80
C THR A 25 -10.78 -2.49 11.12
N ARG A 26 -10.81 -1.16 11.28
CA ARG A 26 -11.37 -0.46 12.43
C ARG A 26 -12.28 0.68 11.98
N ASN A 27 -13.35 0.92 12.74
CA ASN A 27 -14.24 2.05 12.52
C ASN A 27 -13.70 3.25 13.31
N GLU A 28 -13.38 4.32 12.60
CA GLU A 28 -12.96 5.60 13.17
C GLU A 28 -13.92 6.69 12.71
N LEU A 29 -14.03 7.77 13.47
CA LEU A 29 -14.74 8.96 13.01
C LEU A 29 -13.82 9.77 12.11
N SER A 30 -14.30 10.12 10.92
CA SER A 30 -13.66 11.10 10.03
C SER A 30 -13.68 12.48 10.66
N THR A 31 -12.93 13.42 10.07
CA THR A 31 -12.94 14.84 10.44
C THR A 31 -14.35 15.45 10.38
N ASP A 32 -15.21 14.93 9.50
CA ASP A 32 -16.62 15.35 9.36
C ASP A 32 -17.59 14.57 10.28
N ALA A 33 -17.07 13.92 11.33
CA ALA A 33 -17.81 13.10 12.28
C ALA A 33 -18.61 11.93 11.66
N GLN A 34 -18.23 11.50 10.45
CA GLN A 34 -18.83 10.33 9.80
C GLN A 34 -18.04 9.06 10.13
N PRO A 35 -18.70 7.91 10.35
CA PRO A 35 -18.02 6.65 10.57
C PRO A 35 -17.32 6.20 9.27
N VAL A 36 -16.00 6.02 9.34
CA VAL A 36 -15.15 5.57 8.23
C VAL A 36 -14.37 4.33 8.66
N SER A 37 -14.30 3.38 7.73
CA SER A 37 -13.54 2.14 7.88
C SER A 37 -12.08 2.39 7.49
N ARG A 38 -11.14 2.15 8.40
CA ARG A 38 -9.70 2.28 8.16
C ARG A 38 -8.99 0.96 8.45
N PHE A 39 -7.95 0.66 7.70
CA PHE A 39 -7.02 -0.43 7.99
C PHE A 39 -5.59 0.09 7.85
N THR A 40 -4.63 -0.69 8.34
CA THR A 40 -3.21 -0.37 8.21
C THR A 40 -2.55 -1.34 7.25
N VAL A 41 -1.63 -0.83 6.44
CA VAL A 41 -0.82 -1.64 5.52
C VAL A 41 0.65 -1.46 5.85
N THR A 42 1.38 -2.55 5.99
CA THR A 42 2.83 -2.58 6.23
C THR A 42 3.52 -3.26 5.06
N LEU A 43 4.50 -2.61 4.45
CA LEU A 43 5.32 -3.19 3.38
C LEU A 43 6.69 -3.59 3.94
N CYS A 44 7.02 -4.87 3.83
CA CYS A 44 8.36 -5.37 4.10
C CYS A 44 9.05 -5.61 2.75
N TYR A 45 10.25 -5.07 2.56
CA TYR A 45 10.97 -5.15 1.28
C TYR A 45 12.48 -5.36 1.48
N ASP A 46 13.12 -5.97 0.49
CA ASP A 46 14.58 -6.07 0.43
C ASP A 46 15.17 -4.75 -0.09
N ALA A 47 15.84 -4.02 0.80
CA ALA A 47 16.43 -2.72 0.51
C ALA A 47 17.58 -2.76 -0.53
N ARG A 48 18.10 -3.96 -0.86
CA ARG A 48 19.07 -4.14 -1.95
C ARG A 48 18.41 -4.11 -3.32
N ALA A 49 17.13 -4.49 -3.39
CA ALA A 49 16.36 -4.58 -4.62
C ALA A 49 15.43 -3.37 -4.81
N ILE A 50 14.88 -2.81 -3.72
CA ILE A 50 13.88 -1.75 -3.75
C ILE A 50 14.36 -0.55 -2.93
N SER A 51 14.29 0.65 -3.53
CA SER A 51 14.61 1.89 -2.83
C SER A 51 13.46 2.34 -1.92
N GLY A 52 13.80 3.05 -0.84
CA GLY A 52 12.79 3.58 0.09
C GLY A 52 11.81 4.57 -0.56
N SER A 53 12.26 5.34 -1.54
CA SER A 53 11.40 6.26 -2.30
C SER A 53 10.36 5.48 -3.13
N SER A 54 10.79 4.43 -3.83
CA SER A 54 9.88 3.58 -4.61
C SER A 54 8.87 2.85 -3.72
N ALA A 55 9.31 2.34 -2.57
CA ALA A 55 8.42 1.72 -1.58
C ALA A 55 7.35 2.70 -1.04
N HIS A 56 7.74 3.94 -0.74
CA HIS A 56 6.81 4.97 -0.28
C HIS A 56 5.79 5.36 -1.37
N LEU A 57 6.26 5.57 -2.60
CA LEU A 57 5.41 5.89 -3.75
C LEU A 57 4.41 4.77 -4.02
N PHE A 58 4.85 3.51 -3.95
CA PHE A 58 3.98 2.35 -4.05
C PHE A 58 2.87 2.36 -3.00
N LEU A 59 3.20 2.58 -1.73
CA LEU A 59 2.19 2.61 -0.66
C LEU A 59 1.21 3.78 -0.81
N ASN A 60 1.69 4.95 -1.25
CA ASN A 60 0.82 6.11 -1.50
C ASN A 60 -0.14 5.84 -2.66
N HIS A 61 0.37 5.28 -3.76
CA HIS A 61 -0.46 4.88 -4.89
C HIS A 61 -1.50 3.84 -4.47
N LEU A 62 -1.08 2.78 -3.78
CA LEU A 62 -1.97 1.74 -3.26
C LEU A 62 -3.07 2.32 -2.37
N SER A 63 -2.70 3.24 -1.45
CA SER A 63 -3.67 3.90 -0.59
C SER A 63 -4.71 4.69 -1.39
N LYS A 64 -4.30 5.40 -2.45
CA LYS A 64 -5.20 6.15 -3.33
C LYS A 64 -6.11 5.21 -4.12
N SER A 65 -5.56 4.19 -4.77
CA SER A 65 -6.32 3.21 -5.55
C SER A 65 -7.37 2.46 -4.73
N LEU A 66 -7.10 2.18 -3.45
CA LEU A 66 -8.07 1.52 -2.57
C LEU A 66 -9.11 2.49 -1.98
N SER A 67 -8.78 3.78 -1.89
CA SER A 67 -9.70 4.81 -1.37
C SER A 67 -10.62 5.35 -2.46
N ASP A 68 -10.15 5.36 -3.71
CA ASP A 68 -10.86 5.79 -4.90
C ASP A 68 -10.71 4.71 -5.99
N PRO A 69 -11.70 3.83 -6.18
CA PRO A 69 -11.65 2.80 -7.21
C PRO A 69 -11.58 3.35 -8.64
N GLU A 70 -12.08 4.56 -8.90
CA GLU A 70 -12.00 5.18 -10.24
C GLU A 70 -10.56 5.55 -10.57
N PHE A 71 -9.77 5.95 -9.57
CA PHE A 71 -8.33 6.19 -9.73
C PHE A 71 -7.57 4.93 -10.19
N MET A 72 -8.05 3.73 -9.90
CA MET A 72 -7.44 2.48 -10.39
C MET A 72 -7.71 2.23 -11.89
N LEU A 73 -8.81 2.77 -12.42
CA LEU A 73 -9.23 2.58 -13.81
C LEU A 73 -8.60 3.59 -14.77
N LEU A 74 -8.24 4.77 -14.27
CA LEU A 74 -7.57 5.80 -15.06
C LEU A 74 -6.09 5.41 -15.26
N GLU A 75 -5.60 5.50 -16.50
CA GLU A 75 -4.22 5.17 -16.89
C GLU A 75 -3.17 5.84 -15.98
N PRO A 76 -1.98 5.23 -15.83
CA PRO A 76 -1.07 5.58 -14.76
C PRO A 76 -0.51 6.98 -14.89
N VAL A 77 -0.22 7.58 -13.74
CA VAL A 77 0.58 8.79 -13.61
C VAL A 77 1.96 8.52 -14.24
N ASN A 78 2.12 8.90 -15.51
CA ASN A 78 3.39 8.93 -16.24
C ASN A 78 4.21 10.13 -15.76
N ASP A 79 4.66 10.07 -14.51
CA ASP A 79 5.65 11.00 -14.01
C ASP A 79 7.05 10.43 -14.32
N ASN A 80 7.65 10.96 -15.39
CA ASN A 80 9.00 10.60 -15.85
C ASN A 80 10.10 10.88 -14.80
N SER A 81 9.79 11.55 -13.67
CA SER A 81 10.70 11.71 -12.54
C SER A 81 10.67 10.54 -11.55
N LEU A 82 9.64 9.69 -11.60
CA LEU A 82 9.52 8.50 -10.79
C LEU A 82 10.16 7.33 -11.55
N ASN A 83 11.30 6.85 -11.07
CA ASN A 83 11.91 5.62 -11.58
C ASN A 83 11.14 4.37 -11.08
N PHE A 84 9.81 4.42 -11.14
CA PHE A 84 8.89 3.40 -10.66
C PHE A 84 7.71 3.32 -11.63
N ASP A 85 7.72 2.27 -12.44
CA ASP A 85 6.72 2.03 -13.47
C ASP A 85 5.59 1.19 -12.88
N PHE A 86 4.46 1.85 -12.60
CA PHE A 86 3.26 1.20 -12.04
C PHE A 86 2.59 0.23 -13.03
N THR A 87 2.85 0.35 -14.34
CA THR A 87 2.29 -0.60 -15.34
C THR A 87 2.87 -2.00 -15.21
N LYS A 88 4.02 -2.16 -14.54
CA LYS A 88 4.67 -3.46 -14.34
C LYS A 88 4.18 -4.22 -13.10
N LEU A 89 3.20 -3.70 -12.39
CA LEU A 89 2.65 -4.32 -11.17
C LEU A 89 1.46 -5.26 -11.44
N LEU A 90 0.90 -5.25 -12.65
CA LEU A 90 -0.17 -6.13 -13.12
C LEU A 90 0.35 -7.04 -14.24
#